data_AF-A0A5N6EK43-F1
#
_entry.id   AF-A0A5N6EK43-F1
#
_cell.length_a   1.000
_cell.length_b   1.000
_cell.length_c   1.000
_cell.angle_alpha   90.00
_cell.angle_beta   90.00
_cell.angle_gamma   90.00
#
_symmetry.space_group_name_H-M   'P 1'
#
loop_
_entity.id
_entity.type
_entity.pdbx_description
1 polymer ?
#
loop_
_entity_poly.entity_id
_entity_poly.type
_entity_poly.pdbx_seq_one_letter_code
_entity_poly.pdbx_strand_id
1 'polypeptide(L)'
;MEDPVSEIPTVIQHLTQSPPTQQAQTIDKYFTPDASFVHPFCRIQHFRGSRWVVKKIYQWYKVMSPRIELNIHSVAYDSDNQKLYVTMSQIFTIWIVPFHVAPVTLTTVLSLTTNPHGYLSSSDSKTAASEKAQEPKEEEGASYADVVANGNPDHKTPLTAHTNGHRKLYYITKQEDLYQTSEFVKFVLPHIGHWIVLAMHAFATVFCVLGAFLWWPFVWMEEQGWIPGLVLRGGNIAYDIRWKKRAIGAGSGPSS
;
A
#
# COMPACT_ATOMS: atom_id res chain seq x y z
N MET A 1 -16.62 9.51 5.24
CA MET A 1 -17.18 9.78 3.90
C MET A 1 -18.46 8.96 3.78
N GLU A 2 -19.54 9.57 3.34
CA GLU A 2 -20.77 8.86 2.95
C GLU A 2 -20.63 8.32 1.53
N ASP A 3 -20.10 9.15 0.62
CA ASP A 3 -19.72 8.76 -0.74
C ASP A 3 -18.21 8.97 -0.94
N PRO A 4 -17.40 7.91 -0.88
CA PRO A 4 -15.95 8.04 -0.99
C PRO A 4 -15.49 8.56 -2.36
N VAL A 5 -16.26 8.34 -3.44
CA VAL A 5 -15.83 8.75 -4.79
C VAL A 5 -15.96 10.25 -4.96
N SER A 6 -17.08 10.83 -4.52
CA SER A 6 -17.32 12.28 -4.65
C SER A 6 -16.60 13.10 -3.58
N GLU A 7 -16.40 12.56 -2.37
CA GLU A 7 -15.80 13.33 -1.26
C GLU A 7 -14.26 13.28 -1.25
N ILE A 8 -13.63 12.21 -1.73
CA ILE A 8 -12.16 12.06 -1.60
C ILE A 8 -11.35 13.21 -2.22
N PRO A 9 -11.76 13.83 -3.35
CA PRO A 9 -11.02 14.96 -3.90
C PRO A 9 -10.88 16.11 -2.91
N THR A 10 -11.98 16.47 -2.25
CA THR A 10 -12.01 17.51 -1.22
C THR A 10 -11.21 17.10 0.01
N VAL A 11 -11.26 15.83 0.41
CA VAL A 11 -10.45 15.32 1.52
C VAL A 11 -8.95 15.49 1.23
N ILE A 12 -8.48 15.07 0.06
CA ILE A 12 -7.06 15.19 -0.32
C ILE A 12 -6.63 16.66 -0.44
N GLN A 13 -7.49 17.52 -1.01
CA GLN A 13 -7.26 18.97 -1.04
C GLN A 13 -7.11 19.53 0.39
N HIS A 14 -7.98 19.17 1.32
CA HIS A 14 -7.85 19.60 2.71
C HIS A 14 -6.60 19.02 3.38
N LEU A 15 -6.21 17.78 3.08
CA LEU A 15 -4.99 17.19 3.63
C LEU A 15 -3.72 17.88 3.13
N THR A 16 -3.70 18.43 1.92
CA THR A 16 -2.48 18.97 1.29
C THR A 16 -2.43 20.50 1.34
N GLN A 17 -3.54 21.18 1.10
CA GLN A 17 -3.60 22.63 0.88
C GLN A 17 -4.11 23.41 2.10
N SER A 18 -4.92 22.82 2.99
CA SER A 18 -5.52 23.56 4.12
C SER A 18 -4.51 23.93 5.23
N PRO A 19 -4.79 24.95 6.06
CA PRO A 19 -3.95 25.31 7.21
C PRO A 19 -3.78 24.16 8.22
N PRO A 20 -2.71 24.13 9.03
CA PRO A 20 -2.40 23.01 9.93
C PRO A 20 -3.55 22.58 10.86
N THR A 21 -4.37 23.53 11.32
CA THR A 21 -5.54 23.25 12.16
C THR A 21 -6.64 22.48 11.40
N GLN A 22 -6.98 22.93 10.19
CA GLN A 22 -7.99 22.28 9.34
C GLN A 22 -7.48 20.94 8.81
N GLN A 23 -6.20 20.86 8.48
CA GLN A 23 -5.53 19.62 8.08
C GLN A 23 -5.63 18.58 9.19
N ALA A 24 -5.32 18.97 10.43
CA ALA A 24 -5.44 18.09 11.60
C ALA A 24 -6.89 17.62 11.84
N GLN A 25 -7.87 18.52 11.73
CA GLN A 25 -9.29 18.17 11.85
C GLN A 25 -9.75 17.22 10.75
N THR A 26 -9.26 17.39 9.52
CA THR A 26 -9.52 16.50 8.40
C THR A 26 -9.00 15.09 8.68
N ILE A 27 -7.78 14.98 9.20
CA ILE A 27 -7.21 13.69 9.62
C ILE A 27 -8.05 13.06 10.74
N ASP A 28 -8.43 13.83 11.77
CA ASP A 28 -9.24 13.31 12.88
C ASP A 28 -10.63 12.83 12.43
N LYS A 29 -11.21 13.46 11.41
CA LYS A 29 -12.53 13.13 10.84
C LYS A 29 -12.50 11.89 9.96
N TYR A 30 -11.49 11.77 9.09
CA TYR A 30 -11.49 10.76 8.03
C TYR A 30 -10.58 9.55 8.29
N PHE A 31 -9.57 9.65 9.16
CA PHE A 31 -8.64 8.55 9.45
C PHE A 31 -9.01 7.83 10.74
N THR A 32 -8.86 6.50 10.76
CA THR A 32 -9.03 5.70 11.98
C THR A 32 -7.92 6.02 12.99
N PRO A 33 -8.15 5.84 14.31
CA PRO A 33 -7.15 6.13 15.34
C PRO A 33 -5.82 5.35 15.20
N ASP A 34 -5.87 4.22 14.51
CA ASP A 34 -4.78 3.30 14.22
C ASP A 34 -4.36 3.27 12.74
N ALA A 35 -4.66 4.34 11.99
CA ALA A 35 -4.36 4.38 10.57
C ALA A 35 -2.86 4.17 10.28
N SER A 36 -2.59 3.41 9.22
CA SER A 36 -1.25 3.18 8.68
C SER A 36 -0.98 4.09 7.48
N PHE A 37 0.29 4.38 7.24
CA PHE A 37 0.71 5.33 6.20
C PHE A 37 1.99 4.81 5.54
N VAL A 38 1.98 4.73 4.21
CA VAL A 38 3.13 4.30 3.41
C VAL A 38 3.40 5.37 2.37
N HIS A 39 4.55 6.00 2.47
CA HIS A 39 5.02 7.03 1.58
C HIS A 39 6.51 6.79 1.28
N PRO A 40 7.06 7.27 0.15
CA PRO A 40 8.45 6.99 -0.21
C PRO A 40 9.49 7.26 0.89
N PHE A 41 9.28 8.29 1.73
CA PHE A 41 10.23 8.70 2.76
C PHE A 41 9.87 8.23 4.17
N CYS A 42 8.65 7.76 4.40
CA CYS A 42 8.25 7.31 5.73
C CYS A 42 7.15 6.25 5.66
N ARG A 43 7.21 5.34 6.63
CA ARG A 43 6.24 4.27 6.76
C ARG A 43 5.84 4.14 8.22
N ILE A 44 4.54 4.15 8.48
CA ILE A 44 3.92 3.98 9.78
C ILE A 44 3.01 2.76 9.69
N GLN A 45 3.26 1.77 10.54
CA GLN A 45 2.37 0.61 10.70
C GLN A 45 1.14 1.00 11.52
N HIS A 46 0.12 0.14 11.50
CA HIS A 46 -1.06 0.34 12.35
C HIS A 46 -0.71 0.05 13.81
N PHE A 47 -1.02 0.99 14.70
CA PHE A 47 -0.95 0.80 16.16
C PHE A 47 -1.83 1.84 16.85
N ARG A 48 -2.15 1.62 18.13
CA ARG A 48 -3.01 2.54 18.89
C ARG A 48 -2.40 3.94 18.93
N GLY A 49 -3.07 4.92 18.32
CA GLY A 49 -2.62 6.31 18.27
C GLY A 49 -1.71 6.66 17.09
N SER A 50 -1.45 5.73 16.15
CA SER A 50 -0.64 6.00 14.95
C SER A 50 -1.19 7.16 14.11
N ARG A 51 -2.50 7.46 14.19
CA ARG A 51 -3.11 8.66 13.57
C ARG A 51 -2.44 9.96 14.00
N TRP A 52 -1.96 10.06 15.24
CA TRP A 52 -1.23 11.22 15.71
C TRP A 52 0.09 11.40 14.94
N VAL A 53 0.79 10.30 14.65
CA VAL A 53 2.02 10.33 13.85
C VAL A 53 1.71 10.73 12.40
N VAL A 54 0.64 10.20 11.81
CA VAL A 54 0.15 10.62 10.48
C VAL A 54 -0.07 12.13 10.44
N LYS A 55 -0.70 12.70 11.48
CA LYS A 55 -0.88 14.16 11.61
C LYS A 55 0.45 14.91 11.63
N LYS A 56 1.46 14.41 12.35
CA LYS A 56 2.80 15.03 12.37
C LYS A 56 3.52 14.95 11.03
N ILE A 57 3.35 13.86 10.29
CA ILE A 57 3.90 13.72 8.93
C ILE A 57 3.30 14.77 7.99
N TYR A 58 1.97 14.90 7.96
CA TYR A 58 1.29 15.90 7.13
C TYR A 58 1.67 17.35 7.50
N GLN A 59 1.86 17.63 8.80
CA GLN A 59 2.36 18.92 9.27
C GLN A 59 3.79 19.19 8.78
N TRP A 60 4.67 18.19 8.90
CA TRP A 60 6.05 18.29 8.43
C TRP A 60 6.15 18.52 6.92
N TYR A 61 5.32 17.82 6.13
CA TYR A 61 5.29 17.97 4.67
C TYR A 61 4.87 19.38 4.25
N LYS A 62 3.99 20.02 5.01
CA LYS A 62 3.60 21.42 4.78
C LYS A 62 4.73 22.41 5.09
N VAL A 63 5.61 22.10 6.05
CA VAL A 63 6.82 22.89 6.31
C VAL A 63 7.81 22.74 5.15
N MET A 64 8.00 21.51 4.64
CA MET A 64 8.92 21.24 3.54
C MET A 64 8.45 21.81 2.19
N SER A 65 7.14 21.79 1.95
CA SER A 65 6.51 22.30 0.73
C SER A 65 5.30 23.19 1.07
N PRO A 66 5.51 24.48 1.38
CA PRO A 66 4.44 25.38 1.81
C PRO A 66 3.38 25.66 0.75
N ARG A 67 3.75 25.54 -0.53
CA ARG A 67 2.83 25.66 -1.67
C ARG A 67 2.79 24.33 -2.41
N ILE A 68 1.58 23.81 -2.60
CA ILE A 68 1.31 22.56 -3.30
C ILE A 68 0.12 22.81 -4.21
N GLU A 69 0.32 22.67 -5.52
CA GLU A 69 -0.78 22.63 -6.47
C GLU A 69 -1.12 21.18 -6.76
N LEU A 70 -2.40 20.84 -6.70
CA LEU A 70 -2.91 19.48 -6.81
C LEU A 70 -3.96 19.43 -7.91
N ASN A 71 -3.84 18.45 -8.79
CA ASN A 71 -4.87 18.14 -9.79
C ASN A 71 -5.21 16.65 -9.73
N ILE A 72 -6.50 16.33 -9.58
CA ILE A 72 -7.00 14.96 -9.48
C ILE A 72 -7.48 14.52 -10.86
N HIS A 73 -6.89 13.44 -11.37
CA HIS A 73 -7.15 12.95 -12.71
C HIS A 73 -8.25 11.88 -12.73
N SER A 74 -8.23 10.97 -11.77
CA SER A 74 -9.21 9.89 -11.69
C SER A 74 -9.39 9.37 -10.28
N VAL A 75 -10.60 8.89 -10.00
CA VAL A 75 -10.97 8.20 -8.76
C VAL A 75 -11.67 6.90 -9.16
N ALA A 76 -11.17 5.77 -8.66
CA ALA A 76 -11.78 4.46 -8.86
C ALA A 76 -12.01 3.78 -7.52
N TYR A 77 -13.25 3.39 -7.25
CA TYR A 77 -13.61 2.69 -6.02
C TYR A 77 -13.87 1.20 -6.29
N ASP A 78 -13.10 0.36 -5.62
CA ASP A 78 -13.28 -1.08 -5.54
C ASP A 78 -14.09 -1.39 -4.26
N SER A 79 -15.38 -1.63 -4.44
CA SER A 79 -16.30 -1.95 -3.35
C SER A 79 -16.02 -3.29 -2.68
N ASP A 80 -15.51 -4.26 -3.44
CA ASP A 80 -15.31 -5.64 -2.99
C ASP A 80 -14.13 -5.74 -2.04
N ASN A 81 -13.07 -4.98 -2.33
CA ASN A 81 -11.87 -4.90 -1.48
C ASN A 81 -11.83 -3.66 -0.58
N GLN A 82 -12.85 -2.80 -0.65
CA GLN A 82 -12.92 -1.50 0.02
C GLN A 82 -11.68 -0.63 -0.23
N LYS A 83 -11.22 -0.57 -1.48
CA LYS A 83 -10.05 0.22 -1.89
C LYS A 83 -10.47 1.38 -2.77
N LEU A 84 -9.87 2.53 -2.53
CA LEU A 84 -10.07 3.73 -3.34
C LEU A 84 -8.73 4.11 -3.97
N TYR A 85 -8.70 4.14 -5.30
CA TYR A 85 -7.55 4.51 -6.09
C TYR A 85 -7.74 5.93 -6.56
N VAL A 86 -6.79 6.80 -6.24
CA VAL A 86 -6.82 8.20 -6.67
C VAL A 86 -5.53 8.51 -7.40
N THR A 87 -5.63 8.82 -8.69
CA THR A 87 -4.49 9.29 -9.48
C THR A 87 -4.52 10.81 -9.53
N MET A 88 -3.39 11.43 -9.22
CA MET A 88 -3.26 12.88 -9.13
C MET A 88 -1.87 13.35 -9.54
N SER A 89 -1.78 14.59 -10.01
CA SER A 89 -0.53 15.32 -10.15
C SER A 89 -0.39 16.35 -9.03
N GLN A 90 0.83 16.48 -8.54
CA GLN A 90 1.19 17.43 -7.49
C GLN A 90 2.43 18.22 -7.93
N ILE A 91 2.37 19.53 -7.76
CA ILE A 91 3.50 20.42 -7.99
C ILE A 91 4.00 20.89 -6.64
N PHE A 92 5.19 20.43 -6.25
CA PHE A 92 5.82 20.81 -5.00
C PHE A 92 6.80 21.98 -5.19
N THR A 93 6.73 22.96 -4.29
CA THR A 93 7.77 24.00 -4.15
C THR A 93 8.64 23.64 -2.95
N ILE A 94 9.83 23.12 -3.21
CA ILE A 94 10.72 22.65 -2.13
C ILE A 94 11.37 23.87 -1.47
N TRP A 95 11.07 24.10 -0.18
CA TRP A 95 11.56 25.29 0.52
C TRP A 95 13.10 25.38 0.61
N ILE A 96 13.81 24.24 0.69
CA ILE A 96 15.27 24.21 0.84
C ILE A 96 16.05 24.47 -0.47
N VAL A 97 15.39 24.40 -1.63
CA VAL A 97 16.01 24.65 -2.93
C VAL A 97 15.31 25.83 -3.61
N PRO A 98 15.86 27.05 -3.54
CA PRO A 98 15.23 28.20 -4.18
C PRO A 98 15.07 27.94 -5.68
N PHE A 99 13.89 28.27 -6.21
CA PHE A 99 13.49 28.11 -7.63
C PHE A 99 13.25 26.68 -8.14
N HIS A 100 13.25 25.65 -7.28
CA HIS A 100 12.93 24.29 -7.72
C HIS A 100 11.43 23.97 -7.63
N VAL A 101 10.87 23.56 -8.76
CA VAL A 101 9.49 23.11 -8.90
C VAL A 101 9.53 21.65 -9.37
N ALA A 102 8.96 20.76 -8.58
CA ALA A 102 8.93 19.33 -8.88
C ALA A 102 7.49 18.90 -9.21
N PRO A 103 7.11 18.82 -10.50
CA PRO A 103 5.85 18.20 -10.90
C PRO A 103 5.98 16.68 -10.77
N VAL A 104 5.12 16.07 -9.97
CA VAL A 104 5.06 14.62 -9.80
C VAL A 104 3.67 14.11 -10.14
N THR A 105 3.62 12.88 -10.63
CA THR A 105 2.36 12.12 -10.74
C THR A 105 2.44 10.95 -9.78
N LEU A 106 1.37 10.76 -9.00
CA LEU A 106 1.28 9.68 -8.03
C LEU A 106 -0.11 9.06 -8.06
N THR A 107 -0.18 7.80 -7.65
CA THR A 107 -1.44 7.11 -7.37
C THR A 107 -1.49 6.77 -5.90
N THR A 108 -2.42 7.39 -5.18
CA THR A 108 -2.70 7.05 -3.79
C THR A 108 -3.72 5.94 -3.73
N VAL A 109 -3.39 4.87 -3.00
CA VAL A 109 -4.30 3.77 -2.67
C VAL A 109 -4.75 3.94 -1.23
N LEU A 110 -6.05 4.09 -1.03
CA LEU A 110 -6.67 4.21 0.29
C LEU A 110 -7.45 2.93 0.61
N SER A 111 -7.09 2.25 1.69
CA SER A 111 -7.93 1.20 2.26
C SER A 111 -8.99 1.84 3.15
N LEU A 112 -10.24 1.52 2.90
CA LEU A 112 -11.39 2.03 3.62
C LEU A 112 -11.97 0.98 4.57
N THR A 113 -12.57 1.44 5.66
CA THR A 113 -13.33 0.62 6.59
C THR A 113 -14.61 1.33 7.00
N THR A 114 -15.62 0.56 7.40
CA THR A 114 -16.84 1.10 8.02
C THR A 114 -16.76 1.10 9.55
N ASN A 115 -15.68 0.59 10.12
CA ASN A 115 -15.45 0.60 11.56
C ASN A 115 -14.71 1.89 11.97
N PRO A 116 -15.30 2.77 12.80
CA PRO A 116 -14.66 4.01 13.22
C PRO A 116 -13.37 3.81 14.03
N HIS A 117 -13.21 2.65 14.68
CA HIS A 117 -12.04 2.32 15.49
C HIS A 117 -10.96 1.56 14.71
N GLY A 118 -11.16 1.29 13.43
CA GLY A 118 -10.20 0.54 12.62
C GLY A 118 -10.00 -0.90 13.10
N TYR A 119 -8.75 -1.35 13.13
CA TYR A 119 -8.37 -2.69 13.57
C TYR A 119 -8.40 -2.85 15.10
N LEU A 120 -8.34 -1.77 15.87
CA LEU A 120 -8.41 -1.80 17.34
C LEU A 120 -9.67 -2.50 17.88
N SER A 121 -10.78 -2.40 17.15
CA SER A 121 -12.03 -3.08 17.49
C SER A 121 -11.94 -4.61 17.43
N SER A 122 -10.96 -5.17 16.71
CA SER A 122 -10.78 -6.62 16.56
C SER A 122 -9.81 -7.20 17.61
N SER A 123 -8.90 -6.38 18.13
CA SER A 123 -7.95 -6.74 19.19
C SER A 123 -8.64 -6.76 20.55
N ASP A 124 -9.45 -5.74 20.87
CA ASP A 124 -10.12 -5.63 22.18
C ASP A 124 -11.16 -6.74 22.39
N SER A 125 -11.75 -7.27 21.31
CA SER A 125 -12.68 -8.41 21.38
C SER A 125 -12.02 -9.76 21.65
N LYS A 126 -10.71 -9.90 21.41
CA LYS A 126 -9.98 -11.16 21.68
C LYS A 126 -9.37 -11.18 23.09
N THR A 127 -9.05 -10.03 23.66
CA THR A 127 -8.44 -9.93 25.00
C THR A 127 -9.47 -10.09 26.13
N ALA A 128 -10.75 -9.78 25.91
CA ALA A 128 -11.79 -9.91 26.94
C ALA A 128 -12.22 -11.36 27.26
N ALA A 129 -11.86 -12.34 26.41
CA ALA A 129 -12.28 -13.74 26.57
C ALA A 129 -11.18 -14.68 27.11
N SER A 130 -9.95 -14.20 27.30
CA SER A 130 -8.85 -15.05 27.75
C SER A 130 -7.77 -14.26 28.49
N GLU A 131 -8.07 -13.81 29.70
CA GLU A 131 -7.00 -13.45 30.66
C GLU A 131 -7.52 -13.51 32.11
N LYS A 132 -7.65 -14.74 32.60
CA LYS A 132 -7.50 -15.06 34.02
C LYS A 132 -6.28 -15.98 34.11
N ALA A 133 -5.24 -15.52 34.83
CA ALA A 133 -3.88 -16.08 34.98
C ALA A 133 -3.02 -15.94 33.71
N GLN A 134 -1.80 -15.39 33.70
CA GLN A 134 -0.66 -15.54 34.63
C GLN A 134 0.37 -14.41 34.37
N GLU A 135 1.11 -14.02 35.41
CA GLU A 135 2.19 -12.99 35.46
C GLU A 135 3.43 -13.22 34.56
N PRO A 136 4.30 -12.18 34.38
CA PRO A 136 5.14 -12.00 33.20
C PRO A 136 6.55 -12.62 33.31
N LYS A 137 7.11 -13.03 32.17
CA LYS A 137 8.54 -13.31 32.02
C LYS A 137 9.15 -12.59 30.81
N GLU A 138 10.09 -11.72 31.17
CA GLU A 138 11.32 -11.25 30.52
C GLU A 138 11.42 -11.22 28.99
N GLU A 139 11.67 -10.00 28.51
CA GLU A 139 12.05 -9.63 27.14
C GLU A 139 13.41 -10.20 26.76
N GLU A 140 13.47 -10.94 25.65
CA GLU A 140 14.70 -11.24 24.93
C GLU A 140 14.52 -10.85 23.45
N GLY A 141 15.51 -10.13 22.93
CA GLY A 141 15.39 -9.21 21.79
C GLY A 141 14.95 -9.82 20.46
N ALA A 142 14.01 -9.14 19.79
CA ALA A 142 13.63 -9.44 18.42
C ALA A 142 14.79 -9.14 17.46
N SER A 143 15.33 -10.20 16.86
CA SER A 143 16.34 -10.18 15.83
C SER A 143 15.74 -9.75 14.48
N TYR A 144 16.53 -9.01 13.69
CA TYR A 144 16.16 -8.38 12.40
C TYR A 144 15.71 -9.38 11.30
N ALA A 145 15.64 -10.68 11.60
CA ALA A 145 15.21 -11.74 10.68
C ALA A 145 13.71 -12.10 10.78
N ASP A 146 12.99 -11.72 11.84
CA ASP A 146 11.55 -12.04 11.98
C ASP A 146 10.62 -11.08 11.22
N VAL A 147 11.14 -9.94 10.76
CA VAL A 147 10.40 -8.90 10.02
C VAL A 147 10.13 -9.22 8.54
N VAL A 148 10.57 -10.38 8.05
CA VAL A 148 10.39 -10.80 6.64
C VAL A 148 9.49 -12.03 6.44
N ALA A 149 8.95 -12.63 7.51
CA ALA A 149 8.13 -13.84 7.43
C ALA A 149 6.62 -13.66 7.63
N ASN A 150 6.13 -12.47 8.02
CA ASN A 150 4.68 -12.22 8.15
C ASN A 150 4.03 -11.78 6.83
N GLY A 151 4.16 -12.63 5.82
CA GLY A 151 3.10 -12.79 4.84
C GLY A 151 2.15 -13.86 5.37
N ASN A 152 0.99 -13.49 5.91
CA ASN A 152 -0.07 -14.46 6.15
C ASN A 152 -1.41 -13.96 5.58
N PRO A 153 -2.16 -14.83 4.86
CA PRO A 153 -3.37 -14.46 4.14
C PRO A 153 -4.63 -14.59 5.02
N ASP A 154 -5.68 -13.93 4.55
CA ASP A 154 -7.10 -14.25 4.71
C ASP A 154 -7.62 -14.61 6.12
N HIS A 155 -8.35 -13.65 6.73
CA HIS A 155 -9.64 -13.99 7.33
C HIS A 155 -10.70 -12.97 6.92
N LYS A 156 -11.54 -13.39 5.97
CA LYS A 156 -12.85 -12.78 5.71
C LYS A 156 -13.73 -12.99 6.95
N THR A 157 -13.96 -11.92 7.69
CA THR A 157 -15.17 -11.76 8.50
C THR A 157 -15.60 -10.31 8.32
N PRO A 158 -16.72 -10.02 7.64
CA PRO A 158 -17.26 -8.67 7.61
C PRO A 158 -17.78 -8.37 9.01
N LEU A 159 -16.92 -7.81 9.86
CA LEU A 159 -17.28 -7.41 11.21
C LEU A 159 -18.19 -6.19 11.10
N THR A 160 -19.48 -6.45 11.29
CA THR A 160 -20.61 -5.56 11.56
C THR A 160 -20.33 -4.07 11.31
N ALA A 161 -20.81 -3.57 10.17
CA ALA A 161 -20.93 -2.15 9.92
C ALA A 161 -21.70 -1.49 11.09
N HIS A 162 -21.05 -0.60 11.83
CA HIS A 162 -21.74 0.29 12.76
C HIS A 162 -22.56 1.27 11.92
N THR A 163 -23.78 0.89 11.59
CA THR A 163 -24.78 1.78 10.98
C THR A 163 -25.30 2.70 12.08
N ASN A 164 -24.63 3.83 12.31
CA ASN A 164 -25.30 4.97 12.92
C ASN A 164 -26.50 5.28 12.01
N GLY A 165 -27.71 5.17 12.57
CA GLY A 165 -28.97 5.10 11.84
C GLY A 165 -29.01 5.93 10.56
N HIS A 166 -29.25 5.22 9.45
CA HIS A 166 -29.48 5.67 8.07
C HIS A 166 -28.31 5.84 7.09
N ARG A 167 -27.02 5.93 7.46
CA ARG A 167 -25.95 6.08 6.43
C ARG A 167 -24.66 5.32 6.74
N LYS A 168 -24.12 4.63 5.72
CA LYS A 168 -22.85 3.90 5.78
C LYS A 168 -21.70 4.91 5.69
N LEU A 169 -20.88 4.98 6.74
CA LEU A 169 -19.71 5.85 6.79
C LEU A 169 -18.44 5.06 6.49
N TYR A 170 -17.56 5.66 5.68
CA TYR A 170 -16.25 5.16 5.32
C TYR A 170 -15.15 5.99 5.98
N TYR A 171 -14.17 5.29 6.56
CA TYR A 171 -12.97 5.83 7.20
C TYR A 171 -11.73 5.26 6.52
N ILE A 172 -10.64 6.03 6.47
CA ILE A 172 -9.36 5.65 5.90
C ILE A 172 -8.54 4.93 6.98
N THR A 173 -8.20 3.67 6.75
CA THR A 173 -7.36 2.87 7.66
C THR A 173 -5.93 2.73 7.18
N LYS A 174 -5.71 2.85 5.87
CA LYS A 174 -4.37 2.83 5.27
C LYS A 174 -4.32 3.78 4.10
N GLN A 175 -3.24 4.54 4.01
CA GLN A 175 -2.89 5.32 2.83
C GLN A 175 -1.54 4.86 2.30
N GLU A 176 -1.47 4.53 1.01
CA GLU A 176 -0.24 4.19 0.30
C GLU A 176 -0.06 5.10 -0.89
N ASP A 177 1.03 5.87 -0.92
CA ASP A 177 1.33 6.76 -2.02
C ASP A 177 2.35 6.11 -2.97
N LEU A 178 1.88 5.72 -4.15
CA LEU A 178 2.69 5.09 -5.19
C LEU A 178 3.23 6.16 -6.13
N TYR A 179 4.50 6.52 -5.93
CA TYR A 179 5.24 7.43 -6.80
C TYR A 179 5.84 6.67 -7.97
N GLN A 180 5.85 7.28 -9.16
CA GLN A 180 6.64 6.76 -10.27
C GLN A 180 8.14 6.89 -9.94
N THR A 181 8.89 5.79 -10.06
CA THR A 181 10.32 5.71 -9.70
C THR A 181 11.19 6.69 -10.48
N SER A 182 10.80 7.07 -11.70
CA SER A 182 11.46 8.11 -12.49
C SER A 182 11.39 9.50 -11.86
N GLU A 183 10.37 9.78 -11.04
CA GLU A 183 10.23 11.05 -10.32
C GLU A 183 11.09 11.08 -9.05
N PHE A 184 11.32 9.93 -8.41
CA PHE A 184 12.18 9.80 -7.22
C PHE A 184 13.65 10.16 -7.52
N VAL A 185 14.17 9.76 -8.68
CA VAL A 185 15.56 10.07 -9.05
C VAL A 185 15.76 11.57 -9.34
N LYS A 186 14.71 12.27 -9.81
CA LYS A 186 14.75 13.73 -10.00
C LYS A 186 14.88 14.47 -8.66
N PHE A 187 14.33 13.90 -7.59
CA PHE A 187 14.40 14.48 -6.24
C PHE A 187 15.80 14.38 -5.62
N VAL A 188 16.52 13.28 -5.87
CA VAL A 188 17.85 13.02 -5.27
C VAL A 188 19.00 13.58 -6.11
N LEU A 189 18.88 13.60 -7.45
CA LEU A 189 19.91 14.05 -8.39
C LEU A 189 19.29 14.93 -9.49
N PRO A 190 19.05 16.22 -9.22
CA PRO A 190 18.60 17.14 -10.25
C PRO A 190 19.64 17.18 -11.39
N HIS A 191 19.18 17.13 -12.64
CA HIS A 191 19.93 17.17 -13.91
C HIS A 191 20.57 15.87 -14.43
N ILE A 192 21.04 14.95 -13.59
CA ILE A 192 21.71 13.70 -14.05
C ILE A 192 20.76 12.49 -14.00
N GLY A 193 19.80 12.50 -13.08
CA GLY A 193 18.93 11.36 -12.79
C GLY A 193 18.13 10.82 -13.98
N HIS A 194 17.63 11.72 -14.84
CA HIS A 194 16.86 11.33 -16.03
C HIS A 194 17.71 10.49 -17.00
N TRP A 195 18.96 10.89 -17.25
CA TRP A 195 19.87 10.20 -18.15
C TRP A 195 20.30 8.83 -17.62
N ILE A 196 20.49 8.71 -16.30
CA ILE A 196 20.82 7.43 -15.67
C ILE A 196 19.65 6.44 -15.76
N VAL A 197 18.43 6.88 -15.41
CA VAL A 197 17.24 6.02 -15.48
C VAL A 197 16.96 5.60 -16.93
N LEU A 198 17.07 6.53 -17.87
CA LEU A 198 16.92 6.24 -19.30
C LEU A 198 17.97 5.24 -19.78
N ALA A 199 19.24 5.43 -19.39
CA ALA A 199 20.32 4.50 -19.73
C ALA A 199 20.10 3.10 -19.12
N MET A 200 19.65 3.03 -17.88
CA MET A 200 19.33 1.77 -17.20
C MET A 200 18.15 1.05 -17.86
N HIS A 201 17.07 1.77 -18.19
CA HIS A 201 15.92 1.21 -18.89
C HIS A 201 16.29 0.74 -20.31
N ALA A 202 17.09 1.53 -21.04
CA ALA A 202 17.59 1.16 -22.36
C ALA A 202 18.48 -0.09 -22.29
N PHE A 203 19.41 -0.14 -21.33
CA PHE A 203 20.26 -1.30 -21.10
C PHE A 203 19.44 -2.55 -20.75
N ALA A 204 18.49 -2.45 -19.81
CA ALA A 204 17.61 -3.55 -19.44
C ALA A 204 16.78 -4.04 -20.64
N THR A 205 16.28 -3.13 -21.47
CA THR A 205 15.53 -3.48 -22.69
C THR A 205 16.40 -4.22 -23.70
N VAL A 206 17.59 -3.71 -23.98
CA VAL A 206 18.55 -4.37 -24.88
C VAL A 206 18.94 -5.74 -24.32
N PHE A 207 19.22 -5.84 -23.02
CA PHE A 207 19.55 -7.09 -22.36
C PHE A 207 18.40 -8.11 -22.44
N CYS A 208 17.15 -7.69 -22.23
CA CYS A 208 15.98 -8.56 -22.38
C CYS A 208 15.83 -9.09 -23.82
N VAL A 209 16.01 -8.24 -24.82
CA VAL A 209 15.91 -8.63 -26.23
C VAL A 209 17.05 -9.58 -26.62
N LEU A 210 18.30 -9.24 -26.29
CA LEU A 210 19.45 -10.10 -26.55
C LEU A 210 19.38 -11.42 -25.79
N GLY A 211 18.93 -11.39 -24.54
CA GLY A 211 18.68 -12.57 -23.72
C GLY A 211 17.64 -13.48 -24.38
N ALA A 212 16.55 -12.92 -24.91
CA ALA A 212 15.55 -13.68 -25.66
C ALA A 212 16.12 -14.33 -26.93
N PHE A 213 16.98 -13.65 -27.68
CA PHE A 213 17.65 -14.24 -28.85
C PHE A 213 18.66 -15.32 -28.45
N LEU A 214 19.42 -15.12 -27.38
CA LEU A 214 20.41 -16.08 -26.88
C LEU A 214 19.74 -17.36 -26.35
N TRP A 215 18.58 -17.22 -25.70
CA TRP A 215 17.78 -18.35 -25.20
C TRP A 215 16.73 -18.86 -26.19
N TRP A 216 16.58 -18.24 -27.37
CA TRP A 216 15.68 -18.69 -28.43
C TRP A 216 15.79 -20.19 -28.76
N PRO A 217 16.99 -20.78 -28.95
CA PRO A 217 17.10 -22.22 -29.20
C PRO A 217 16.63 -23.07 -28.01
N PHE A 218 16.72 -22.55 -26.78
CA PHE A 218 16.25 -23.25 -25.58
C PHE A 218 14.72 -23.18 -25.44
N VAL A 219 14.12 -22.03 -25.75
CA VAL A 219 12.66 -21.84 -25.81
C VAL A 219 12.06 -22.68 -26.94
N TRP A 220 12.67 -22.69 -28.12
CA TRP A 220 12.26 -23.54 -29.23
C TRP A 220 12.37 -25.03 -28.89
N MET A 221 13.44 -25.43 -28.17
CA MET A 221 13.60 -26.81 -27.70
C MET A 221 12.56 -27.23 -26.66
N GLU A 222 12.12 -26.30 -25.81
CA GLU A 222 10.98 -26.48 -24.90
C GLU A 222 9.67 -26.65 -25.69
N GLU A 223 9.41 -25.80 -26.70
CA GLU A 223 8.22 -25.88 -27.56
C GLU A 223 8.14 -27.17 -28.38
N GLN A 224 9.27 -27.70 -28.85
CA GLN A 224 9.34 -28.98 -29.56
C GLN A 224 9.22 -30.19 -28.62
N GLY A 225 9.05 -29.97 -27.30
CA GLY A 225 8.89 -31.05 -26.31
C GLY A 225 10.14 -31.90 -26.11
N TRP A 226 11.31 -31.38 -26.50
CA TRP A 226 12.57 -32.12 -26.54
C TRP A 226 13.28 -32.19 -25.19
N ILE A 227 12.82 -31.43 -24.20
CA ILE A 227 13.37 -31.45 -22.85
C ILE A 227 12.76 -32.64 -22.09
N PRO A 228 13.56 -33.68 -21.74
CA PRO A 228 13.06 -34.78 -20.94
C PRO A 228 12.58 -34.25 -19.60
N GLY A 229 11.41 -34.69 -19.13
CA GLY A 229 10.75 -34.28 -17.88
C GLY A 229 11.55 -34.51 -16.58
N LEU A 230 12.85 -34.85 -16.68
CA LEU A 230 13.79 -34.90 -15.56
C LEU A 230 14.50 -33.55 -15.31
N VAL A 231 14.66 -32.68 -16.31
CA VAL A 231 15.35 -31.38 -16.15
C VAL A 231 14.35 -30.23 -15.91
N LEU A 232 13.08 -30.41 -16.28
CA LEU A 232 11.97 -29.49 -15.99
C LEU A 232 11.10 -29.94 -14.80
N ARG A 233 11.70 -30.46 -13.72
CA ARG A 233 10.99 -30.69 -12.44
C ARG A 233 10.65 -29.38 -11.70
N GLY A 234 10.52 -28.27 -12.43
CA GLY A 234 10.29 -26.93 -11.89
C GLY A 234 9.98 -25.85 -12.93
N GLY A 235 9.44 -26.21 -14.11
CA GLY A 235 9.21 -25.25 -15.21
C GLY A 235 7.84 -25.37 -15.85
N ASN A 236 6.78 -25.05 -15.09
CA ASN A 236 5.64 -24.27 -15.58
C ASN A 236 4.81 -23.79 -14.38
N ILE A 237 5.25 -22.68 -13.78
CA ILE A 237 4.71 -22.10 -12.54
C ILE A 237 3.20 -21.79 -12.64
N ALA A 238 2.68 -21.66 -13.87
CA ALA A 238 1.29 -21.32 -14.14
C ALA A 238 0.28 -22.47 -13.93
N TYR A 239 0.69 -23.74 -14.06
CA TYR A 239 -0.26 -24.88 -13.93
C TYR A 239 -0.28 -25.50 -12.53
N ASP A 240 0.77 -25.32 -11.73
CA ASP A 240 0.91 -25.95 -10.41
C ASP A 240 0.08 -25.27 -9.29
N ILE A 241 -0.61 -24.17 -9.61
CA ILE A 241 -1.52 -23.50 -8.65
C ILE A 241 -2.83 -24.30 -8.49
N ARG A 242 -3.27 -25.04 -9.52
CA ARG A 242 -4.57 -25.73 -9.50
C ARG A 242 -4.55 -26.99 -8.63
N TRP A 243 -3.43 -27.72 -8.59
CA TRP A 243 -3.26 -28.90 -7.75
C TRP A 243 -3.18 -28.52 -6.26
N LYS A 244 -2.46 -27.43 -5.94
CA LYS A 244 -2.34 -26.93 -4.56
C LYS A 244 -3.68 -26.46 -3.97
N LYS A 245 -4.61 -25.96 -4.80
CA LYS A 245 -5.99 -25.66 -4.38
C LYS A 245 -6.84 -26.89 -4.04
N ARG A 246 -6.60 -28.05 -4.67
CA ARG A 246 -7.35 -29.27 -4.36
C ARG A 246 -6.86 -29.96 -3.08
N ALA A 247 -5.57 -29.88 -2.78
CA ALA A 247 -5.01 -30.41 -1.53
C ALA A 247 -5.48 -29.61 -0.29
N ILE A 248 -5.76 -28.31 -0.43
CA ILE A 248 -6.27 -27.46 0.66
C ILE A 248 -7.80 -27.56 0.79
N GLY A 249 -8.53 -27.88 -0.29
CA GLY A 249 -9.99 -28.01 -0.30
C GLY A 249 -10.57 -29.40 0.02
N ALA A 250 -9.73 -30.44 0.15
CA ALA A 250 -10.18 -31.83 0.35
C ALA A 250 -10.03 -32.33 1.81
N GLY A 251 -9.71 -31.45 2.77
CA GLY A 251 -9.50 -31.80 4.18
C GLY A 251 -10.72 -31.72 5.10
N SER A 252 -11.91 -31.38 4.60
CA SER A 252 -13.12 -31.25 5.44
C SER A 252 -14.35 -31.85 4.77
N GLY A 253 -14.36 -33.17 4.62
CA GLY A 253 -15.58 -33.96 4.48
C GLY A 253 -15.91 -34.64 5.82
N PRO A 254 -17.17 -34.62 6.29
CA PRO A 254 -17.54 -35.21 7.57
C PRO A 254 -17.58 -36.73 7.46
N SER A 255 -16.79 -37.44 8.27
CA SER A 255 -17.04 -38.85 8.54
C SER A 255 -18.09 -38.97 9.63
N SER A 256 -19.23 -39.56 9.26
CA SER A 256 -20.20 -40.16 10.19
C SER A 256 -19.56 -41.30 10.99
#